data_AF-A0A960W3P8-F1
#
_entry.id   AF-A0A960W3P8-F1
#
_cell.length_a   1.000
_cell.length_b   1.000
_cell.length_c   1.000
_cell.angle_alpha   90.00
_cell.angle_beta   90.00
_cell.angle_gamma   90.00
#
_symmetry.space_group_name_H-M   'P 1'
#
loop_
_entity.id
_entity.type
_entity.pdbx_description
1 polymer ?
#
loop_
_entity_poly.entity_id
_entity_poly.type
_entity_poly.pdbx_seq_one_letter_code
_entity_poly.pdbx_strand_id
1 'polypeptide(L)'
;MTLNRNFISIIIKKNIYFIFLVSLFLVNCGTTVGFHRDSVRESINFGSPKNLNVCLLVEDDIDLEDADELTGHWAEELELYNIRLNITHKRQVERFSFWGATVLERLKEYKVGGNCHRIVYLVGRSLGDIIFEFFAIAFYVTVGVKAEVNGAVEGQTNTRGYVKAKYVGLLQLLMTSPKSTLVHEGYHLLGCPHAFTMTECYDKIKQAKELSGDIFPVVTIGTKIPYTSSNTVNQQFGSTLNINE
;
A
#
# COMPACT_ATOMS: atom_id res chain seq x y z
N MET A 1 13.62 57.43 -18.63
CA MET A 1 13.98 56.50 -17.54
C MET A 1 13.76 55.08 -18.07
N THR A 2 14.76 54.53 -18.74
CA THR A 2 14.67 53.26 -19.47
C THR A 2 14.94 52.11 -18.49
N LEU A 3 13.88 51.43 -18.03
CA LEU A 3 14.03 50.21 -17.24
C LEU A 3 14.76 49.15 -18.09
N ASN A 4 15.93 48.77 -17.61
CA ASN A 4 16.86 47.85 -18.25
C ASN A 4 16.21 46.47 -18.41
N ARG A 5 15.84 46.10 -19.65
CA ARG A 5 15.19 44.82 -20.01
C ARG A 5 15.95 43.59 -19.49
N ASN A 6 17.26 43.71 -19.27
CA ASN A 6 18.09 42.63 -18.73
C ASN A 6 17.81 42.33 -17.25
N PHE A 7 17.39 43.33 -16.46
CA PHE A 7 17.09 43.14 -15.04
C PHE A 7 15.76 42.40 -14.81
N ILE A 8 14.78 42.67 -15.66
CA ILE A 8 13.45 42.01 -15.63
C ILE A 8 13.58 40.52 -16.02
N SER A 9 14.42 40.20 -17.02
CA SER A 9 14.67 38.81 -17.47
C SER A 9 15.31 37.94 -16.38
N ILE A 10 16.21 38.50 -15.57
CA ILE A 10 16.89 37.77 -14.49
C ILE A 10 15.94 37.48 -13.33
N ILE A 11 15.08 38.43 -12.96
CA ILE A 11 14.07 38.25 -11.90
C ILE A 11 13.04 37.18 -12.30
N ILE A 12 12.58 37.20 -13.56
CA ILE A 12 11.65 36.19 -14.08
C ILE A 12 12.29 34.79 -14.09
N LYS A 13 13.54 34.65 -14.54
CA LYS A 13 14.26 33.36 -14.52
C LYS A 13 14.46 32.80 -13.11
N LYS A 14 14.87 33.64 -12.14
CA LYS A 14 15.01 33.22 -10.73
C LYS A 14 13.69 32.76 -10.12
N ASN A 15 12.59 33.44 -10.43
CA ASN A 15 11.26 33.05 -9.98
C ASN A 15 10.77 31.77 -10.65
N ILE A 16 11.10 31.51 -11.92
CA ILE A 16 10.76 30.24 -12.59
C ILE A 16 11.49 29.07 -11.94
N TYR A 17 12.80 29.17 -11.66
CA TYR A 17 13.52 28.10 -10.95
C TYR A 17 12.98 27.87 -9.54
N PHE A 18 12.61 28.94 -8.81
CA PHE A 18 11.99 28.81 -7.49
C PHE A 18 10.59 28.18 -7.57
N ILE A 19 9.75 28.58 -8.52
CA ILE A 19 8.42 27.98 -8.77
C ILE A 19 8.56 26.52 -9.21
N PHE A 20 9.56 26.18 -10.03
CA PHE A 20 9.82 24.81 -10.45
C PHE A 20 10.32 23.95 -9.29
N LEU A 21 11.18 24.48 -8.42
CA LEU A 21 11.66 23.81 -7.22
C LEU A 21 10.53 23.58 -6.20
N VAL A 22 9.69 24.59 -5.96
CA VAL A 22 8.51 24.50 -5.08
C VAL A 22 7.47 23.55 -5.67
N SER A 23 7.26 23.56 -6.99
CA SER A 23 6.38 22.61 -7.68
C SER A 23 6.88 21.18 -7.51
N LEU A 24 8.19 20.92 -7.66
CA LEU A 24 8.82 19.61 -7.42
C LEU A 24 8.62 19.09 -5.98
N PHE A 25 8.53 19.97 -4.98
CA PHE A 25 8.20 19.58 -3.60
C PHE A 25 6.71 19.31 -3.38
N LEU A 26 5.82 19.98 -4.13
CA LEU A 26 4.36 19.80 -3.99
C LEU A 26 3.85 18.50 -4.65
N VAL A 27 4.52 17.98 -5.68
CA VAL A 27 4.10 16.72 -6.35
C VAL A 27 4.50 15.44 -5.60
N ASN A 28 5.38 15.50 -4.60
CA ASN A 28 5.82 14.33 -3.84
C ASN A 28 5.00 14.04 -2.57
N CYS A 29 3.93 14.78 -2.32
CA CYS A 29 3.12 14.63 -1.10
C CYS A 29 2.15 13.42 -1.14
N GLY A 30 2.08 12.69 -2.27
CA GLY A 30 0.97 11.78 -2.57
C GLY A 30 1.28 10.27 -2.58
N THR A 31 2.46 9.83 -2.16
CA THR A 31 2.85 8.40 -2.23
C THR A 31 3.19 7.78 -0.88
N THR A 32 3.00 8.50 0.22
CA THR A 32 3.26 8.03 1.58
C THR A 32 1.97 8.02 2.39
N VAL A 33 1.82 7.06 3.31
CA VAL A 33 0.76 7.07 4.34
C VAL A 33 1.05 8.11 5.44
N GLY A 34 2.21 8.74 5.36
CA GLY A 34 2.66 9.82 6.23
C GLY A 34 3.81 9.41 7.12
N PHE A 35 4.49 10.41 7.68
CA PHE A 35 5.54 10.18 8.65
C PHE A 35 4.95 9.86 10.03
N HIS A 36 5.57 8.91 10.72
CA HIS A 36 5.25 8.63 12.11
C HIS A 36 5.58 9.83 13.00
N ARG A 37 4.71 10.04 13.97
CA ARG A 37 4.92 10.93 15.11
C ARG A 37 4.75 10.10 16.38
N ASP A 38 5.85 9.57 16.91
CA ASP A 38 5.80 8.63 18.03
C ASP A 38 5.11 9.22 19.25
N SER A 39 5.40 10.47 19.60
CA SER A 39 4.72 11.15 20.71
C SER A 39 3.20 11.25 20.54
N VAL A 40 2.71 11.37 19.31
CA VAL A 40 1.27 11.35 19.03
C VAL A 40 0.73 9.93 19.14
N ARG A 41 1.39 8.95 18.51
CA ARG A 41 0.98 7.55 18.53
C ARG A 41 0.89 7.00 19.95
N GLU A 42 1.93 7.23 20.75
CA GLU A 42 2.04 6.75 22.13
C GLU A 42 1.04 7.42 23.08
N SER A 43 0.55 8.61 22.72
CA SER A 43 -0.53 9.29 23.46
C SER A 43 -1.91 8.67 23.21
N ILE A 44 -2.07 7.84 22.17
CA ILE A 44 -3.34 7.22 21.78
C ILE A 44 -3.48 5.86 22.45
N ASN A 45 -4.56 5.69 23.19
CA ASN A 45 -4.97 4.36 23.66
C ASN A 45 -5.70 3.62 22.53
N PHE A 46 -5.04 2.67 21.88
CA PHE A 46 -5.62 1.80 20.85
C PHE A 46 -6.51 0.68 21.42
N GLY A 47 -6.72 0.61 22.73
CA GLY A 47 -7.54 -0.41 23.39
C GLY A 47 -6.87 -1.79 23.42
N SER A 48 -7.67 -2.83 23.69
CA SER A 48 -7.19 -4.20 23.84
C SER A 48 -6.62 -4.78 22.54
N PRO A 49 -5.77 -5.82 22.64
CA PRO A 49 -5.29 -6.55 21.47
C PRO A 49 -6.43 -7.09 20.60
N LYS A 50 -6.35 -6.87 19.28
CA LYS A 50 -7.28 -7.44 18.28
C LYS A 50 -6.52 -8.21 17.21
N ASN A 51 -7.12 -9.28 16.71
CA ASN A 51 -6.53 -10.11 15.66
C ASN A 51 -6.90 -9.58 14.27
N LEU A 52 -5.91 -9.43 13.40
CA LEU A 52 -6.07 -9.23 11.97
C LEU A 52 -5.69 -10.55 11.26
N ASN A 53 -6.71 -11.28 10.81
CA ASN A 53 -6.51 -12.53 10.10
C ASN A 53 -6.36 -12.27 8.59
N VAL A 54 -5.30 -12.78 7.98
CA VAL A 54 -4.96 -12.55 6.58
C VAL A 54 -4.83 -13.88 5.84
N CYS A 55 -5.48 -13.96 4.71
CA CYS A 55 -5.25 -14.97 3.68
C CYS A 55 -4.12 -14.47 2.77
N LEU A 56 -3.02 -15.22 2.72
CA LEU A 56 -1.86 -14.90 1.91
C LEU A 56 -1.80 -15.80 0.68
N LEU A 57 -1.90 -15.18 -0.49
CA LEU A 57 -1.58 -15.80 -1.77
C LEU A 57 -0.12 -15.45 -2.08
N VAL A 58 0.66 -16.41 -2.54
CA VAL A 58 2.09 -16.26 -2.79
C VAL A 58 2.37 -16.75 -4.19
N GLU A 59 3.03 -15.99 -5.04
CA GLU A 59 3.43 -16.49 -6.36
C GLU A 59 4.40 -17.67 -6.23
N ASP A 60 4.29 -18.68 -7.10
CA ASP A 60 5.09 -19.92 -7.03
C ASP A 60 6.61 -19.71 -7.02
N ASP A 61 7.10 -18.59 -7.55
CA ASP A 61 8.51 -18.22 -7.56
C ASP A 61 9.00 -17.58 -6.24
N ILE A 62 8.13 -17.45 -5.23
CA ILE A 62 8.45 -16.97 -3.89
C ILE A 62 8.40 -18.13 -2.90
N ASP A 63 9.51 -18.30 -2.16
CA ASP A 63 9.60 -19.27 -1.09
C ASP A 63 8.70 -18.85 0.08
N LEU A 64 7.98 -19.81 0.66
CA LEU A 64 7.03 -19.50 1.74
C LEU A 64 7.70 -18.93 3.00
N GLU A 65 8.99 -19.23 3.20
CA GLU A 65 9.83 -18.67 4.26
C GLU A 65 10.14 -17.19 4.00
N ASP A 66 10.48 -16.80 2.77
CA ASP A 66 10.63 -15.38 2.38
C ASP A 66 9.32 -14.61 2.64
N ALA A 67 8.18 -15.25 2.35
CA ALA A 67 6.87 -14.68 2.62
C ALA A 67 6.60 -14.53 4.13
N ASP A 68 7.06 -15.47 4.96
CA ASP A 68 7.00 -15.37 6.42
C ASP A 68 7.87 -14.23 6.96
N GLU A 69 9.11 -14.12 6.51
CA GLU A 69 10.01 -13.02 6.88
C GLU A 69 9.38 -11.66 6.53
N LEU A 70 8.88 -11.55 5.29
CA LEU A 70 8.28 -10.31 4.81
C LEU A 70 7.03 -9.93 5.62
N THR A 71 6.15 -10.88 5.90
CA THR A 71 4.93 -10.63 6.71
C THR A 71 5.25 -10.42 8.19
N GLY A 72 6.35 -10.96 8.70
CA GLY A 72 6.86 -10.69 10.04
C GLY A 72 7.10 -9.20 10.29
N HIS A 73 7.64 -8.47 9.31
CA HIS A 73 7.80 -7.02 9.43
C HIS A 73 6.49 -6.24 9.48
N TRP A 74 5.46 -6.73 8.78
CA TRP A 74 4.14 -6.13 8.90
C TRP A 74 3.52 -6.45 10.28
N ALA A 75 3.75 -7.65 10.80
CA ALA A 75 3.33 -8.00 12.16
C ALA A 75 3.97 -7.07 13.21
N GLU A 76 5.29 -6.86 13.15
CA GLU A 76 6.04 -5.93 14.02
C GLU A 76 5.41 -4.53 14.00
N GLU A 77 5.07 -4.02 12.82
CA GLU A 77 4.45 -2.71 12.66
C GLU A 77 3.05 -2.66 13.31
N LEU A 78 2.24 -3.72 13.16
CA LEU A 78 0.89 -3.79 13.70
C LEU A 78 0.85 -3.85 15.23
N GLU A 79 1.91 -4.35 15.87
CA GLU A 79 2.03 -4.38 17.33
C GLU A 79 2.00 -2.98 17.94
N LEU A 80 2.46 -1.95 17.22
CA LEU A 80 2.40 -0.55 17.64
C LEU A 80 0.97 -0.06 17.93
N TYR A 81 -0.04 -0.79 17.45
CA TYR A 81 -1.47 -0.48 17.56
C TYR A 81 -2.26 -1.53 18.36
N ASN A 82 -1.57 -2.43 19.08
CA ASN A 82 -2.18 -3.60 19.71
C ASN A 82 -3.00 -4.43 18.69
N ILE A 83 -2.44 -4.66 17.49
CA ILE A 83 -3.02 -5.56 16.49
C ILE A 83 -2.08 -6.74 16.29
N ARG A 84 -2.60 -7.96 16.38
CA ARG A 84 -1.84 -9.19 16.11
C ARG A 84 -2.17 -9.68 14.71
N LEU A 85 -1.16 -9.77 13.86
CA LEU A 85 -1.30 -10.35 12.53
C LEU A 85 -1.33 -11.88 12.64
N ASN A 86 -2.35 -12.51 12.06
CA ASN A 86 -2.41 -13.96 11.92
C ASN A 86 -2.54 -14.30 10.44
N ILE A 87 -1.56 -15.02 9.88
CA ILE A 87 -1.71 -15.60 8.55
C ILE A 87 -2.53 -16.89 8.70
N THR A 88 -3.83 -16.81 8.44
CA THR A 88 -4.77 -17.94 8.67
C THR A 88 -4.82 -18.92 7.50
N HIS A 89 -4.44 -18.45 6.32
CA HIS A 89 -4.29 -19.29 5.14
C HIS A 89 -3.08 -18.79 4.36
N LYS A 90 -2.26 -19.71 3.86
CA LYS A 90 -1.14 -19.40 3.00
C LYS A 90 -1.12 -20.41 1.86
N ARG A 91 -1.08 -19.93 0.62
CA ARG A 91 -1.11 -20.78 -0.57
C ARG A 91 -0.24 -20.20 -1.68
N GLN A 92 0.51 -21.07 -2.33
CA GLN A 92 1.19 -20.76 -3.58
C GLN A 92 0.22 -20.80 -4.78
N VAL A 93 0.36 -19.84 -5.68
CA VAL A 93 -0.47 -19.68 -6.89
C VAL A 93 0.39 -19.28 -8.07
N GLU A 94 -0.03 -19.71 -9.26
CA GLU A 94 0.51 -19.17 -10.51
C GLU A 94 0.28 -17.66 -10.59
N ARG A 95 1.16 -16.97 -11.33
CA ARG A 95 1.05 -15.53 -11.54
C ARG A 95 -0.30 -15.14 -12.15
N PHE A 96 -1.03 -14.26 -11.47
CA PHE A 96 -2.32 -13.75 -11.96
C PHE A 96 -2.19 -12.85 -13.18
N SER A 97 -1.26 -11.90 -13.15
CA SER A 97 -1.01 -10.98 -14.27
C SER A 97 0.32 -10.25 -14.09
N PHE A 98 0.82 -9.70 -15.19
CA PHE A 98 1.94 -8.76 -15.18
C PHE A 98 1.53 -7.36 -14.68
N TRP A 99 0.29 -6.94 -14.96
CA TRP A 99 -0.18 -5.59 -14.66
C TRP A 99 -0.90 -5.53 -13.31
N GLY A 100 -0.46 -4.63 -12.44
CA GLY A 100 -1.03 -4.45 -11.08
C GLY A 100 -2.54 -4.22 -11.03
N ALA A 101 -3.09 -3.45 -11.99
CA ALA A 101 -4.54 -3.25 -12.08
C ALA A 101 -5.29 -4.57 -12.32
N THR A 102 -4.78 -5.42 -13.21
CA THR A 102 -5.36 -6.73 -13.49
C THR A 102 -5.20 -7.68 -12.31
N VAL A 103 -4.10 -7.60 -11.57
CA VAL A 103 -3.92 -8.32 -10.30
C VAL A 103 -5.01 -7.93 -9.30
N LEU A 104 -5.30 -6.64 -9.12
CA LEU A 104 -6.38 -6.19 -8.23
C LEU A 104 -7.76 -6.66 -8.70
N GLU A 105 -8.06 -6.60 -10.00
CA GLU A 105 -9.34 -7.14 -10.51
C GLU A 105 -9.48 -8.63 -10.21
N ARG A 106 -8.42 -9.42 -10.41
CA ARG A 106 -8.43 -10.84 -10.08
C ARG A 106 -8.62 -11.08 -8.57
N LEU A 107 -8.01 -10.28 -7.71
CA LEU A 107 -8.20 -10.39 -6.27
C LEU A 107 -9.64 -10.14 -5.82
N LYS A 108 -10.38 -9.25 -6.51
CA LYS A 108 -11.80 -8.98 -6.20
C LYS A 108 -12.70 -10.18 -6.41
N GLU A 109 -12.29 -11.14 -7.23
CA GLU A 109 -13.05 -12.38 -7.46
C GLU A 109 -13.01 -13.32 -6.24
N TYR A 110 -11.97 -13.24 -5.41
CA TYR A 110 -11.84 -14.04 -4.19
C TYR A 110 -12.68 -13.47 -3.05
N LYS A 111 -13.39 -14.37 -2.35
CA LYS A 111 -14.21 -14.07 -1.18
C LYS A 111 -13.35 -13.82 0.05
N VAL A 112 -13.65 -12.73 0.76
CA VAL A 112 -13.24 -12.51 2.15
C VAL A 112 -14.20 -13.30 3.04
N GLY A 113 -13.71 -14.05 4.02
CA GLY A 113 -14.51 -14.98 4.82
C GLY A 113 -13.70 -16.22 5.22
N GLY A 114 -14.33 -17.19 5.89
CA GLY A 114 -13.62 -18.43 6.28
C GLY A 114 -12.41 -18.20 7.18
N ASN A 115 -12.54 -17.27 8.14
CA ASN A 115 -11.52 -16.73 9.05
C ASN A 115 -10.60 -15.64 8.49
N CYS A 116 -10.70 -15.26 7.21
CA CYS A 116 -9.87 -14.19 6.66
C CYS A 116 -10.56 -12.83 6.68
N HIS A 117 -9.86 -11.82 7.20
CA HIS A 117 -10.28 -10.41 7.18
C HIS A 117 -9.72 -9.67 5.95
N ARG A 118 -8.54 -10.08 5.49
CA ARG A 118 -7.86 -9.52 4.29
C ARG A 118 -7.35 -10.63 3.39
N ILE A 119 -7.19 -10.30 2.12
CA ILE A 119 -6.48 -11.13 1.14
C ILE A 119 -5.29 -10.31 0.64
N VAL A 120 -4.09 -10.86 0.79
CA VAL A 120 -2.85 -10.25 0.31
C VAL A 120 -2.21 -11.19 -0.68
N TYR A 121 -1.80 -10.68 -1.83
CA TYR A 121 -1.05 -11.43 -2.82
C TYR A 121 0.39 -10.92 -2.93
N LEU A 122 1.34 -11.80 -2.67
CA LEU A 122 2.76 -11.55 -2.89
C LEU A 122 3.12 -11.93 -4.31
N VAL A 123 3.46 -10.93 -5.11
CA VAL A 123 3.85 -11.06 -6.50
C VAL A 123 5.35 -11.26 -6.56
N GLY A 124 5.78 -12.29 -7.27
CA GLY A 124 7.19 -12.53 -7.50
C GLY A 124 7.75 -11.65 -8.59
N ARG A 125 8.81 -12.12 -9.24
CA ARG A 125 9.50 -11.35 -10.28
C ARG A 125 9.91 -12.24 -11.45
N SER A 126 9.43 -11.90 -12.65
CA SER A 126 9.83 -12.57 -13.89
C SER A 126 10.95 -11.82 -14.63
N LEU A 127 11.52 -12.46 -15.64
CA LEU A 127 12.40 -11.81 -16.62
C LEU A 127 11.75 -10.59 -17.29
N GLY A 128 10.44 -10.64 -17.54
CA GLY A 128 9.69 -9.51 -18.08
C GLY A 128 9.71 -8.29 -17.15
N ASP A 129 9.60 -8.52 -15.84
CA ASP A 129 9.66 -7.46 -14.82
C ASP A 129 11.06 -6.82 -14.78
N ILE A 130 12.12 -7.60 -14.97
CA ILE A 130 13.50 -7.09 -15.02
C ILE A 130 13.72 -6.19 -16.23
N ILE A 131 13.26 -6.63 -17.41
CA ILE A 131 13.38 -5.84 -18.64
C ILE A 131 12.56 -4.55 -18.52
N PHE A 132 11.34 -4.64 -17.99
CA PHE A 132 10.49 -3.47 -17.78
C PHE A 132 11.09 -2.49 -16.77
N GLU A 133 11.66 -2.97 -15.65
CA GLU A 133 12.35 -2.10 -14.69
C GLU A 133 13.49 -1.34 -15.39
N PHE A 134 14.31 -2.01 -16.20
CA PHE A 134 15.40 -1.34 -16.92
C PHE A 134 14.89 -0.17 -17.80
N PHE A 135 13.81 -0.40 -18.55
CA PHE A 135 13.18 0.66 -19.35
C PHE A 135 12.55 1.75 -18.48
N ALA A 136 11.91 1.38 -17.38
CA ALA A 136 11.31 2.32 -16.44
C ALA A 136 12.36 3.20 -15.75
N ILE A 137 13.53 2.65 -15.43
CA ILE A 137 14.70 3.39 -14.90
C ILE A 137 15.19 4.38 -15.95
N ALA A 138 15.43 3.92 -17.18
CA ALA A 138 15.87 4.79 -18.27
C ALA A 138 14.88 5.94 -18.48
N PHE A 139 13.58 5.65 -18.42
CA PHE A 139 12.52 6.66 -18.50
C PHE A 139 12.50 7.60 -17.28
N TYR A 140 12.67 7.09 -16.07
CA TYR A 140 12.74 7.91 -14.85
C TYR A 140 13.95 8.84 -14.87
N VAL A 141 15.13 8.35 -15.24
CA VAL A 141 16.34 9.18 -15.31
C VAL A 141 16.21 10.28 -16.38
N THR A 142 15.47 10.02 -17.46
CA THR A 142 15.31 10.98 -18.57
C THR A 142 14.13 11.94 -18.39
N VAL A 143 13.02 11.51 -17.79
CA VAL A 143 11.75 12.25 -17.72
C VAL A 143 11.31 12.54 -16.28
N GLY A 144 11.92 11.90 -15.28
CA GLY A 144 11.60 12.08 -13.85
C GLY A 144 10.32 11.36 -13.39
N VAL A 145 9.73 10.49 -14.22
CA VAL A 145 8.44 9.84 -13.94
C VAL A 145 8.64 8.36 -13.57
N LYS A 146 8.12 7.96 -12.41
CA LYS A 146 8.14 6.56 -11.95
C LYS A 146 7.01 5.80 -12.63
N ALA A 147 7.35 4.83 -13.48
CA ALA A 147 6.36 4.05 -14.21
C ALA A 147 5.87 2.79 -13.46
N GLU A 148 6.59 2.35 -12.43
CA GLU A 148 6.33 1.09 -11.75
C GLU A 148 5.60 1.25 -10.41
N VAL A 149 4.51 0.50 -10.26
CA VAL A 149 3.70 0.39 -9.04
C VAL A 149 4.06 -0.92 -8.32
N ASN A 150 4.66 -0.79 -7.13
CA ASN A 150 5.24 -1.92 -6.37
C ASN A 150 4.21 -2.66 -5.51
N GLY A 151 3.05 -2.06 -5.27
CA GLY A 151 1.94 -2.61 -4.50
C GLY A 151 0.71 -1.74 -4.69
N ALA A 152 -0.46 -2.29 -4.37
CA ALA A 152 -1.69 -1.53 -4.31
C ALA A 152 -2.77 -2.28 -3.50
N VAL A 153 -3.72 -1.51 -2.98
CA VAL A 153 -4.93 -2.01 -2.30
C VAL A 153 -6.16 -1.50 -3.04
N GLU A 154 -7.20 -2.33 -3.15
CA GLU A 154 -8.47 -1.87 -3.70
C GLU A 154 -9.12 -0.81 -2.78
N GLY A 155 -9.61 0.27 -3.37
CA GLY A 155 -10.06 1.45 -2.63
C GLY A 155 -11.53 1.44 -2.20
N GLN A 156 -12.30 0.40 -2.55
CA GLN A 156 -13.72 0.33 -2.24
C GLN A 156 -13.99 -0.22 -0.84
N THR A 157 -13.29 -1.30 -0.46
CA THR A 157 -13.46 -1.97 0.85
C THR A 157 -12.15 -2.09 1.64
N ASN A 158 -11.00 -1.80 1.03
CA ASN A 158 -9.67 -1.94 1.63
C ASN A 158 -9.39 -3.35 2.19
N THR A 159 -9.93 -4.39 1.56
CA THR A 159 -9.79 -5.78 2.03
C THR A 159 -8.84 -6.64 1.19
N ARG A 160 -8.45 -6.16 0.00
CA ARG A 160 -7.61 -6.91 -0.94
C ARG A 160 -6.47 -6.05 -1.43
N GLY A 161 -5.27 -6.61 -1.48
CA GLY A 161 -4.11 -5.91 -2.01
C GLY A 161 -3.03 -6.87 -2.50
N TYR A 162 -2.08 -6.32 -3.24
CA TYR A 162 -0.90 -7.04 -3.67
C TYR A 162 0.37 -6.24 -3.38
N VAL A 163 1.49 -6.96 -3.26
CA VAL A 163 2.83 -6.39 -3.06
C VAL A 163 3.83 -7.21 -3.86
N LYS A 164 4.74 -6.55 -4.57
CA LYS A 164 5.89 -7.21 -5.19
C LYS A 164 6.91 -7.58 -4.11
N ALA A 165 7.15 -8.89 -3.92
CA ALA A 165 7.89 -9.43 -2.78
C ALA A 165 9.38 -9.71 -3.06
N LYS A 166 9.80 -9.96 -4.30
CA LYS A 166 11.21 -10.25 -4.64
C LYS A 166 11.97 -9.05 -5.25
N TYR A 167 13.22 -8.87 -4.83
CA TYR A 167 14.07 -7.68 -5.07
C TYR A 167 15.41 -8.05 -5.71
N VAL A 168 15.74 -7.53 -6.89
CA VAL A 168 17.14 -7.44 -7.39
C VAL A 168 17.28 -6.30 -8.40
N GLY A 169 17.21 -5.04 -7.95
CA GLY A 169 17.39 -3.87 -8.83
C GLY A 169 18.14 -2.72 -8.17
N LEU A 170 19.04 -2.06 -8.91
CA LEU A 170 19.81 -0.87 -8.45
C LEU A 170 18.89 0.30 -8.04
N LEU A 171 17.66 0.34 -8.57
CA LEU A 171 16.67 1.39 -8.25
C LEU A 171 16.08 1.24 -6.84
N GLN A 172 16.03 0.02 -6.31
CA GLN A 172 15.46 -0.28 -5.00
C GLN A 172 16.35 0.16 -3.84
N LEU A 173 17.68 0.24 -4.07
CA LEU A 173 18.62 0.89 -3.15
C LEU A 173 18.34 2.40 -2.97
N LEU A 174 17.65 3.02 -3.93
CA LEU A 174 17.42 4.46 -3.97
C LEU A 174 15.99 4.89 -3.60
N MET A 175 15.00 3.98 -3.59
CA MET A 175 13.58 4.39 -3.59
C MET A 175 12.64 3.68 -2.58
N THR A 176 12.48 2.34 -2.56
CA THR A 176 11.51 1.63 -1.66
C THR A 176 11.74 0.11 -1.59
N SER A 177 11.76 -0.50 -0.39
CA SER A 177 11.98 -1.96 -0.11
C SER A 177 10.68 -2.80 -0.03
N PRO A 178 10.68 -4.16 -0.15
CA PRO A 178 9.43 -4.94 -0.18
C PRO A 178 8.75 -4.84 1.18
N LYS A 179 9.58 -4.87 2.23
CA LYS A 179 9.20 -4.58 3.61
C LYS A 179 8.44 -3.25 3.70
N SER A 180 9.04 -2.16 3.20
CA SER A 180 8.42 -0.84 3.27
C SER A 180 7.13 -0.77 2.43
N THR A 181 7.08 -1.43 1.28
CA THR A 181 5.88 -1.51 0.46
C THR A 181 4.78 -2.33 1.12
N LEU A 182 5.09 -3.48 1.72
CA LEU A 182 4.10 -4.28 2.45
C LEU A 182 3.55 -3.53 3.65
N VAL A 183 4.39 -2.84 4.42
CA VAL A 183 3.91 -2.00 5.52
C VAL A 183 3.00 -0.88 4.99
N HIS A 184 3.40 -0.21 3.91
CA HIS A 184 2.61 0.85 3.27
C HIS A 184 1.24 0.35 2.79
N GLU A 185 1.19 -0.71 2.00
CA GLU A 185 -0.07 -1.31 1.56
C GLU A 185 -0.84 -1.92 2.74
N GLY A 186 -0.14 -2.41 3.77
CA GLY A 186 -0.71 -2.88 5.02
C GLY A 186 -1.53 -1.81 5.73
N TYR A 187 -1.05 -0.56 5.74
CA TYR A 187 -1.84 0.59 6.23
C TYR A 187 -3.05 0.88 5.36
N HIS A 188 -2.92 0.77 4.04
CA HIS A 188 -4.07 0.88 3.15
C HIS A 188 -5.10 -0.21 3.40
N LEU A 189 -4.70 -1.44 3.77
CA LEU A 189 -5.62 -2.50 4.19
C LEU A 189 -6.33 -2.20 5.53
N LEU A 190 -5.85 -1.21 6.30
CA LEU A 190 -6.53 -0.67 7.48
C LEU A 190 -7.38 0.57 7.16
N GLY A 191 -7.46 0.97 5.89
CA GLY A 191 -8.23 2.12 5.41
C GLY A 191 -7.50 3.45 5.50
N CYS A 192 -6.22 3.46 5.81
CA CYS A 192 -5.43 4.69 5.93
C CYS A 192 -5.22 5.34 4.56
N PRO A 193 -5.39 6.67 4.44
CA PRO A 193 -5.10 7.40 3.20
C PRO A 193 -3.62 7.68 3.05
N HIS A 194 -3.24 8.14 1.86
CA HIS A 194 -2.02 8.93 1.71
C HIS A 194 -2.18 10.27 2.43
N ALA A 195 -1.20 10.63 3.23
CA ALA A 195 -1.17 11.87 4.01
C ALA A 195 0.27 12.26 4.31
N PHE A 196 0.51 13.51 4.71
CA PHE A 196 1.85 13.94 5.14
C PHE A 196 2.24 13.32 6.51
N THR A 197 1.24 13.11 7.39
CA THR A 197 1.46 12.51 8.71
C THR A 197 0.46 11.39 8.94
N MET A 198 0.85 10.42 9.77
CA MET A 198 0.00 9.28 10.12
C MET A 198 -1.17 9.60 11.05
N THR A 199 -1.39 10.86 11.42
CA THR A 199 -2.42 11.26 12.40
C THR A 199 -3.82 10.74 12.01
N GLU A 200 -4.24 10.92 10.76
CA GLU A 200 -5.54 10.41 10.29
C GLU A 200 -5.58 8.87 10.28
N CYS A 201 -4.46 8.22 9.97
CA CYS A 201 -4.37 6.77 10.00
C CYS A 201 -4.54 6.23 11.44
N TYR A 202 -3.94 6.87 12.44
CA TYR A 202 -4.11 6.49 13.84
C TYR A 202 -5.59 6.55 14.26
N ASP A 203 -6.30 7.61 13.87
CA ASP A 203 -7.73 7.76 14.16
C ASP A 203 -8.56 6.66 13.48
N LYS A 204 -8.24 6.30 12.24
CA LYS A 204 -8.91 5.22 11.51
C LYS A 204 -8.66 3.86 12.15
N ILE A 205 -7.42 3.57 12.55
CA ILE A 205 -7.07 2.33 13.25
C ILE A 205 -7.84 2.23 14.57
N LYS A 206 -7.88 3.33 15.35
CA LYS A 206 -8.64 3.38 16.60
C LYS A 206 -10.13 3.13 16.36
N GLN A 207 -10.75 3.82 15.39
CA GLN A 207 -12.16 3.62 15.03
C GLN A 207 -12.45 2.18 14.60
N ALA A 208 -11.61 1.58 13.74
CA ALA A 208 -11.75 0.19 13.32
C ALA A 208 -11.72 -0.77 14.52
N LYS A 209 -10.89 -0.49 15.53
CA LYS A 209 -10.80 -1.28 16.75
C LYS A 209 -11.98 -1.09 17.70
N GLU A 210 -12.76 -0.02 17.61
CA GLU A 210 -13.97 0.17 18.41
C GLU A 210 -15.19 -0.57 17.81
N LEU A 211 -15.13 -0.88 16.51
CA LEU A 211 -16.19 -1.59 15.80
C LEU A 211 -16.16 -3.11 16.03
N SER A 212 -17.34 -3.73 15.86
CA SER A 212 -17.54 -5.18 15.93
C SER A 212 -18.02 -5.71 14.59
N GLY A 213 -17.60 -6.93 14.23
CA GLY A 213 -17.86 -7.53 12.93
C GLY A 213 -17.31 -8.96 12.85
N ASP A 214 -17.60 -9.65 11.75
CA ASP A 214 -17.01 -10.96 11.44
C ASP A 214 -15.63 -10.85 10.77
N ILE A 215 -15.23 -9.63 10.41
CA ILE A 215 -13.90 -9.25 9.92
C ILE A 215 -13.32 -8.11 10.75
N PHE A 216 -12.00 -7.92 10.69
CA PHE A 216 -11.38 -6.69 11.20
C PHE A 216 -11.92 -5.48 10.41
N PRO A 217 -12.68 -4.57 11.06
CA PRO A 217 -13.39 -3.52 10.34
C PRO A 217 -12.48 -2.56 9.58
N VAL A 218 -13.01 -1.90 8.53
CA VAL A 218 -12.34 -0.78 7.86
C VAL A 218 -13.29 0.37 7.63
N VAL A 219 -12.81 1.60 7.86
CA VAL A 219 -13.51 2.83 7.50
C VAL A 219 -12.85 3.44 6.27
N THR A 220 -13.47 3.27 5.10
CA THR A 220 -12.87 3.71 3.83
C THR A 220 -12.92 5.23 3.68
N ILE A 221 -11.98 5.77 2.91
CA ILE A 221 -11.80 7.23 2.75
C ILE A 221 -12.97 7.85 1.98
N GLY A 222 -13.49 7.15 0.97
CA GLY A 222 -14.54 7.66 0.08
C GLY A 222 -15.92 7.67 0.72
N THR A 223 -16.40 6.50 1.12
CA THR A 223 -17.80 6.35 1.61
C THR A 223 -17.95 6.74 3.08
N LYS A 224 -16.87 6.68 3.87
CA LYS A 224 -16.88 6.77 5.34
C LYS A 224 -17.81 5.75 6.01
N ILE A 225 -18.27 4.74 5.28
CA ILE A 225 -19.08 3.64 5.80
C ILE A 225 -18.12 2.55 6.29
N PRO A 226 -18.31 2.03 7.50
CA PRO A 226 -17.51 0.92 7.99
C PRO A 226 -17.91 -0.39 7.30
N TYR A 227 -16.93 -1.13 6.78
CA TYR A 227 -17.11 -2.53 6.40
C TYR A 227 -16.77 -3.42 7.59
N THR A 228 -17.79 -4.05 8.16
CA THR A 228 -17.68 -4.96 9.31
C THR A 228 -18.10 -6.40 8.98
N SER A 229 -18.64 -6.63 7.78
CA SER A 229 -19.14 -7.94 7.34
C SER A 229 -18.44 -8.44 6.09
N SER A 230 -17.94 -9.67 6.14
CA SER A 230 -17.42 -10.42 4.99
C SER A 230 -18.44 -10.52 3.85
N ASN A 231 -19.72 -10.72 4.17
CA ASN A 231 -20.81 -10.77 3.20
C ASN A 231 -20.98 -9.45 2.45
N THR A 232 -21.01 -8.32 3.17
CA THR A 232 -21.10 -6.98 2.56
C THR A 232 -19.91 -6.71 1.64
N VAL A 233 -18.70 -7.07 2.08
CA VAL A 233 -17.48 -6.95 1.27
C VAL A 233 -17.56 -7.79 -0.01
N ASN A 234 -18.05 -9.02 0.07
CA ASN A 234 -18.15 -9.90 -1.11
C ASN A 234 -19.25 -9.45 -2.08
N GLN A 235 -20.37 -8.96 -1.57
CA GLN A 235 -21.45 -8.42 -2.39
C GLN A 235 -21.01 -7.20 -3.19
N GLN A 236 -20.12 -6.36 -2.63
CA GLN A 236 -19.58 -5.18 -3.31
C GLN A 236 -18.87 -5.52 -4.63
N PHE A 237 -18.29 -6.72 -4.75
CA PHE A 237 -17.55 -7.16 -5.94
C PHE A 237 -18.20 -8.33 -6.69
N GLY A 238 -19.25 -8.94 -6.15
CA GLY A 238 -19.75 -10.21 -6.66
C GLY A 238 -18.73 -11.35 -6.55
N SER A 239 -17.91 -11.36 -5.49
CA SER A 239 -16.84 -12.35 -5.31
C SER A 239 -17.40 -13.78 -5.28
N THR A 240 -16.83 -14.68 -6.07
CA THR A 240 -17.30 -16.06 -6.22
C THR A 240 -16.28 -17.10 -5.75
N LEU A 241 -14.98 -16.83 -5.95
CA LEU A 241 -13.91 -17.79 -5.70
C LEU A 241 -13.61 -17.92 -4.21
N ASN A 242 -13.41 -19.14 -3.73
CA ASN A 242 -12.91 -19.38 -2.40
C ASN A 242 -11.37 -19.35 -2.39
N ILE A 243 -10.77 -18.90 -1.30
CA ILE A 243 -9.29 -18.87 -1.18
C ILE A 243 -8.65 -20.27 -1.30
N ASN A 244 -9.43 -21.32 -0.98
CA ASN A 244 -9.00 -22.72 -1.03
C ASN A 244 -9.18 -23.36 -2.42
N GLU A 245 -9.81 -22.69 -3.38
CA GLU A 245 -10.04 -23.17 -4.77
C GLU A 245 -8.96 -22.62 -5.69
#